data_AF-A0A850BXJ1-F1
#
_entry.id   AF-A0A850BXJ1-F1
#
_cell.length_a   1.000
_cell.length_b   1.000
_cell.length_c   1.000
_cell.angle_alpha   90.00
_cell.angle_beta   90.00
_cell.angle_gamma   90.00
#
_symmetry.space_group_name_H-M   'P 1'
#
loop_
_entity.id
_entity.type
_entity.pdbx_description
1 polymer ?
#
loop_
_entity_poly.entity_id
_entity_poly.type
_entity_poly.pdbx_seq_one_letter_code
_entity_poly.pdbx_strand_id
1 'polypeptide(L)' 'MPIFSQARSPRYHHFVLLLWEERDADGQHESWRFSLQDSQKEARIGFKNLEELTAFLEQWMKDSSENDLPKKEMTK' A
#
# COMPACT_ATOMS: atom_id res chain seq x y z
N MET A 1 32.39 7.77 -23.24
CA MET A 1 31.59 6.57 -22.95
C MET A 1 30.30 7.06 -22.28
N PRO A 2 29.11 6.94 -22.90
CA PRO A 2 27.89 7.34 -22.22
C PRO A 2 27.56 6.27 -21.16
N ILE A 3 27.29 6.72 -19.93
CA ILE A 3 26.80 5.87 -18.85
C ILE A 3 25.34 5.60 -19.18
N PHE A 4 25.01 4.37 -19.57
CA PHE A 4 23.62 3.94 -19.67
C PHE A 4 23.04 3.96 -18.26
N SER A 5 22.14 4.90 -18.00
CA SER A 5 21.27 4.86 -16.83
C SER A 5 20.46 3.57 -16.91
N GLN A 6 20.84 2.57 -16.12
CA GLN A 6 20.06 1.34 -15.98
C GLN A 6 18.65 1.75 -15.53
N ALA A 7 17.68 1.60 -16.42
CA ALA A 7 16.28 1.71 -16.06
C ALA A 7 16.03 0.69 -14.94
N ARG A 8 15.68 1.18 -13.75
CA ARG A 8 15.40 0.31 -12.61
C ARG A 8 14.25 -0.62 -12.99
N SER A 9 14.43 -1.92 -12.82
CA SER A 9 13.37 -2.90 -13.04
C SER A 9 12.12 -2.52 -12.24
N PRO A 10 10.91 -2.74 -12.79
CA PRO A 10 9.67 -2.44 -12.07
C PRO A 10 9.66 -3.15 -10.71
N ARG A 11 9.35 -2.40 -9.64
CA ARG A 11 9.16 -2.97 -8.30
C ARG A 11 7.70 -3.37 -8.16
N TYR A 12 7.47 -4.67 -8.00
CA TYR A 12 6.13 -5.21 -7.77
C TYR A 12 5.86 -5.32 -6.28
N HIS A 13 4.67 -4.89 -5.86
CA HIS A 13 4.18 -5.03 -4.51
C HIS A 13 2.85 -5.77 -4.52
N HIS A 14 2.68 -6.72 -3.62
CA HIS A 14 1.53 -7.61 -3.57
C HIS A 14 0.77 -7.42 -2.27
N PHE A 15 -0.51 -7.12 -2.40
CA PHE A 15 -1.45 -6.95 -1.30
C PHE A 15 -2.66 -7.84 -1.53
N VAL A 16 -3.23 -8.34 -0.44
CA VAL A 16 -4.53 -9.00 -0.44
C VAL A 16 -5.57 -7.99 0.03
N LEU A 17 -6.54 -7.68 -0.83
CA LEU A 17 -7.68 -6.83 -0.48
C LEU A 17 -8.87 -7.71 -0.09
N LEU A 18 -9.37 -7.50 1.13
CA LEU A 18 -10.63 -8.06 1.61
C LEU A 18 -11.68 -6.95 1.62
N LEU A 19 -12.87 -7.28 1.12
CA LEU A 19 -14.03 -6.41 1.07
C LEU A 19 -15.25 -7.19 1.57
N TRP A 20 -16.02 -6.62 2.48
CA TRP A 20 -17.25 -7.23 2.97
C TRP A 20 -18.32 -6.19 3.30
N GLU A 21 -19.58 -6.60 3.20
CA GLU A 21 -20.72 -5.82 3.68
C GLU A 21 -20.85 -6.04 5.19
N GLU A 22 -20.81 -4.96 5.95
CA GLU A 22 -21.16 -4.93 7.36
C GLU A 22 -22.60 -4.42 7.49
N ARG A 23 -23.49 -5.28 8.00
CA ARG A 23 -24.85 -4.91 8.33
C ARG A 23 -24.94 -4.51 9.80
N ASP A 24 -25.74 -3.50 10.10
CA ASP A 24 -26.08 -3.15 11.47
C ASP A 24 -26.95 -4.22 12.15
N ALA A 25 -27.20 -4.06 13.46
CA ALA A 25 -27.96 -5.02 14.26
C ALA A 25 -29.40 -5.24 13.75
N ASP A 26 -29.95 -4.23 13.07
CA ASP A 26 -31.29 -4.25 12.51
C ASP A 26 -31.31 -4.72 11.04
N GLY A 27 -30.14 -4.97 10.45
CA GLY A 27 -29.97 -5.45 9.08
C GLY A 27 -30.33 -4.43 7.99
N GLN A 28 -30.47 -3.15 8.34
CA GLN A 28 -30.96 -2.10 7.44
C GLN A 28 -29.86 -1.23 6.85
N HIS A 29 -28.76 -1.03 7.58
CA HIS A 29 -27.64 -0.24 7.10
C HIS A 29 -26.50 -1.12 6.62
N GLU A 30 -26.23 -1.09 5.32
CA GLU A 30 -25.10 -1.76 4.69
C GLU A 30 -23.93 -0.79 4.59
N SER A 31 -22.84 -1.07 5.30
CA SER A 31 -21.57 -0.35 5.19
C SER A 31 -20.51 -1.29 4.61
N TRP A 32 -19.90 -0.89 3.50
CA TRP A 32 -18.77 -1.63 2.94
C TRP A 32 -17.51 -1.39 3.78
N ARG A 33 -16.84 -2.48 4.16
CA ARG A 33 -15.59 -2.46 4.92
C ARG A 33 -14.46 -3.06 4.12
N PHE A 34 -13.29 -2.49 4.29
CA PHE A 34 -12.11 -2.86 3.53
C PHE A 34 -11.00 -3.27 4.48
N SER A 35 -10.19 -4.22 4.07
CA SER A 35 -8.93 -4.50 4.74
C SER A 35 -7.87 -4.87 3.74
N LEU A 36 -6.70 -4.28 3.89
CA LEU A 36 -5.54 -4.56 3.07
C LEU A 36 -4.50 -5.30 3.93
N GLN A 37 -4.07 -6.46 3.46
CA GLN A 37 -3.00 -7.23 4.07
C GLN A 37 -1.78 -7.19 3.16
N ASP A 38 -0.65 -6.76 3.71
CA ASP A 38 0.64 -6.87 3.05
C ASP A 38 1.09 -8.34 3.11
N SER A 39 1.53 -8.88 1.97
CA SER A 39 1.97 -10.29 1.91
C SER A 39 3.37 -10.51 2.49
N GLN A 40 4.17 -9.45 2.59
CA GLN A 40 5.55 -9.49 3.10
C GLN A 40 5.64 -9.07 4.56
N LYS A 41 4.73 -8.20 4.99
CA LYS A 41 4.62 -7.75 6.37
C LYS A 41 3.31 -8.34 6.89
N GLU A 42 3.33 -9.17 7.92
CA GLU A 42 2.12 -9.72 8.56
C GLU A 42 1.17 -8.65 9.17
N ALA A 43 1.24 -7.41 8.71
CA ALA A 43 0.39 -6.30 9.05
C ALA A 43 -0.88 -6.31 8.20
N ARG A 44 -2.02 -6.30 8.89
CA ARG A 44 -3.35 -6.10 8.32
C ARG A 44 -3.85 -4.71 8.71
N ILE A 45 -4.28 -3.94 7.73
CA ILE A 45 -4.82 -2.59 7.93
C ILE A 45 -6.31 -2.63 7.54
N GLY A 46 -7.17 -2.07 8.37
CA GLY A 46 -8.61 -1.97 8.11
C GLY A 46 -9.00 -0.53 7.75
N PHE A 47 -9.98 -0.38 6.86
CA PHE A 47 -10.51 0.91 6.42
C PHE A 47 -12.04 0.90 6.48
N LYS A 48 -12.60 2.03 6.88
CA LYS A 48 -14.04 2.17 7.10
C LYS A 48 -14.84 2.42 5.83
N ASN A 49 -14.17 2.92 4.79
CA ASN A 49 -14.76 3.29 3.50
C ASN A 49 -13.68 3.24 2.41
N LEU A 50 -14.08 3.50 1.16
CA LEU A 50 -13.20 3.47 0.00
C LEU A 50 -12.21 4.65 0.02
N GLU A 51 -12.64 5.82 0.49
CA GLU A 51 -11.83 7.03 0.56
C GLU A 51 -10.57 6.81 1.41
N GLU A 52 -10.72 6.23 2.61
CA GLU A 52 -9.60 5.90 3.49
C GLU A 52 -8.61 4.92 2.84
N LEU A 53 -9.11 3.89 2.14
CA LEU A 53 -8.27 2.92 1.42
C LEU A 53 -7.47 3.63 0.30
N THR A 54 -8.14 4.47 -0.49
CA THR A 54 -7.48 5.18 -1.60
C THR A 54 -6.43 6.16 -1.11
N ALA A 55 -6.73 6.96 -0.08
CA ALA A 55 -5.78 7.89 0.52
C ALA A 55 -4.54 7.16 1.07
N PHE A 56 -4.74 5.98 1.68
CA PHE A 56 -3.63 5.14 2.13
C PHE A 56 -2.74 4.69 0.95
N LEU A 57 -3.33 4.17 -0.13
CA LEU A 57 -2.57 3.71 -1.30
C LEU A 57 -1.82 4.86 -1.97
N GLU A 58 -2.44 6.03 -2.08
CA GLU A 58 -1.80 7.24 -2.60
C GLU A 58 -0.59 7.67 -1.78
N GLN A 59 -0.72 7.69 -0.45
CA GLN A 59 0.39 8.02 0.44
C GLN A 59 1.50 6.96 0.34
N TRP A 60 1.12 5.68 0.37
CA TRP A 60 2.08 4.57 0.28
C TRP A 60 2.86 4.60 -1.04
N MET A 61 2.22 4.94 -2.16
CA MET A 61 2.89 5.09 -3.46
C MET A 61 3.91 6.24 -3.45
N LYS A 62 3.60 7.36 -2.78
CA LYS A 62 4.53 8.47 -2.61
C LYS A 62 5.72 8.07 -1.75
N ASP A 63 5.48 7.46 -0.59
CA ASP A 63 6.54 7.07 0.35
C ASP A 63 7.46 5.96 -0.21
N SER A 64 6.90 5.03 -1.00
CA SER A 64 7.68 3.98 -1.68
C SER A 64 8.67 4.55 -2.71
N SER A 65 8.33 5.69 -3.32
CA SER A 65 9.21 6.39 -4.27
C SER A 65 10.40 7.09 -3.58
N GLU A 66 10.27 7.49 -2.31
CA GLU A 66 11.32 8.20 -1.56
C GLU A 66 12.39 7.28 -0.96
N ASN A 67 12.08 6.01 -0.72
CA ASN A 67 13.04 4.99 -0.25
C ASN A 67 14.10 4.59 -1.31
N ASP A 68 14.10 5.24 -2.48
CA ASP A 68 15.00 4.94 -3.61
C ASP A 68 16.23 5.85 -3.72
N LEU A 69 16.46 6.68 -2.69
CA LEU A 69 17.72 7.40 -2.50
C LEU A 69 18.78 6.41 -1.98
N PRO A 70 19.89 6.20 -2.70
CA PRO A 70 20.96 5.36 -2.19
C PRO A 70 21.50 6.00 -0.91
N LYS A 71 21.36 5.30 0.22
CA LYS A 71 22.23 5.51 1.39
C LYS A 71 23.66 5.33 0.87
N LYS A 72 24.32 6.43 0.52
CA LYS A 72 25.77 6.45 0.34
C LYS A 72 26.34 5.90 1.64
N GLU A 73 26.95 4.73 1.55
CA GLU A 73 27.86 4.19 2.55
C GLU A 73 28.85 5.29 2.94
N MET A 74 28.67 5.89 4.12
CA MET A 74 29.78 6.54 4.81
C MET A 74 30.51 5.44 5.58
N THR A 75 31.30 4.67 4.84
CA THR A 75 32.38 3.86 5.40
C THR A 75 33.62 4.74 5.43
N LYS A 76 34.05 5.08 6.65
CA LYS A 76 35.43 5.09 7.17
C LYS A 76 35.73 6.31 8.02
#